data_AF-A0AAW5CN24-F1
#
_entry.id   AF-A0AAW5CN24-F1
#
_cell.length_a   1.000
_cell.length_b   1.000
_cell.length_c   1.000
_cell.angle_alpha   90.00
_cell.angle_beta   90.00
_cell.angle_gamma   90.00
#
_symmetry.space_group_name_H-M   'P 1'
#
loop_
_entity.id
_entity.type
_entity.pdbx_description
1 polymer ?
#
loop_
_entity_poly.entity_id
_entity_poly.type
_entity_poly.pdbx_seq_one_letter_code
_entity_poly.pdbx_strand_id
1 'polypeptide(L)'
;TNRWKYNGKELQTTGELGYLDYGARMYDAGLGRWFCADPEAESRFVLTPYHYCSNNPLLLVDKDGKWDTHYIDQYNNVILQTDDGSDDVVRVPAERMSEFLSVLKASRWDPARLNSRGWNDYWKGEFGLADIQFSAEELFALDMFNSKWSRNAAAAYLLKPTLENAFKMGFSEGLSQWTNPELVVTGLNAGIVGLQSVAGRMVKGGTEVFKFESEASKHMSTSARRVPVQILNEVIKNTKGIPDPRGSKALMYYSTMIKNGKTYNLEILYDKASNSIWHFKYTRKALGPLPIIQ
;
A
#
# COMPACT_ATOMS: atom_id res chain seq x y z
N THR A 1 3.55 28.63 27.88
CA THR A 1 4.25 27.38 27.47
C THR A 1 3.54 26.77 26.28
N ASN A 2 4.27 26.24 25.28
CA ASN A 2 3.65 25.61 24.10
C ASN A 2 2.91 24.31 24.50
N ARG A 3 1.60 24.23 24.21
CA ARG A 3 0.72 23.08 24.49
C ARG A 3 0.74 22.02 23.39
N TRP A 4 1.18 22.35 22.18
CA TRP A 4 1.28 21.43 21.06
C TRP A 4 2.64 20.76 21.08
N LYS A 5 2.67 19.44 21.23
CA LYS A 5 3.88 18.67 21.49
C LYS A 5 4.12 17.64 20.37
N TYR A 6 4.49 16.42 20.74
CA TYR A 6 4.77 15.33 19.83
C TYR A 6 3.59 15.08 18.88
N ASN A 7 3.89 14.86 17.59
CA ASN A 7 2.96 14.76 16.47
C ASN A 7 1.95 15.93 16.32
N GLY A 8 2.27 17.10 16.89
CA GLY A 8 1.38 18.26 16.83
C GLY A 8 0.06 18.04 17.58
N LYS A 9 0.06 17.15 18.59
CA LYS A 9 -1.10 16.90 19.45
C LYS A 9 -1.03 17.70 20.74
N GLU A 10 -2.20 18.02 21.28
CA GLU A 10 -2.32 18.88 22.44
C GLU A 10 -2.01 18.11 23.73
N LEU A 11 -1.14 18.67 24.55
CA LEU A 11 -0.88 18.19 25.90
C LEU A 11 -2.06 18.53 26.81
N GLN A 12 -2.67 17.50 27.39
CA GLN A 12 -3.68 17.68 28.42
C GLN A 12 -3.03 18.14 29.73
N THR A 13 -3.58 19.22 30.28
CA THR A 13 -3.07 19.89 31.50
C THR A 13 -3.87 19.52 32.74
N THR A 14 -5.06 18.96 32.56
CA THR A 14 -5.91 18.49 33.66
C THR A 14 -5.29 17.26 34.30
N GLY A 15 -5.00 17.34 35.61
CA GLY A 15 -4.45 16.23 36.39
C GLY A 15 -2.95 15.98 36.18
N GLU A 16 -2.24 16.82 35.41
CA GLU A 16 -0.78 16.75 35.20
C GLU A 16 -0.25 15.41 34.69
N LEU A 17 -1.09 14.61 34.04
CA LEU A 17 -0.77 13.24 33.62
C LEU A 17 0.22 13.15 32.45
N GLY A 18 0.45 14.25 31.72
CA GLY A 18 1.42 14.29 30.62
C GLY A 18 0.94 13.66 29.32
N TYR A 19 -0.37 13.41 29.18
CA TYR A 19 -0.96 12.74 28.02
C TYR A 19 -1.22 13.69 26.86
N LEU A 20 -1.07 13.16 25.65
CA LEU A 20 -1.38 13.86 24.41
C LEU A 20 -2.74 13.43 23.89
N ASP A 21 -3.56 14.40 23.52
CA ASP A 21 -4.91 14.17 23.03
C ASP A 21 -4.90 13.89 21.51
N TYR A 22 -5.24 12.65 21.15
CA TYR A 22 -5.42 12.21 19.75
C TYR A 22 -6.90 12.09 19.39
N GLY A 23 -7.82 12.65 20.20
CA GLY A 23 -9.26 12.66 20.00
C GLY A 23 -9.92 11.36 20.44
N ALA A 24 -9.67 10.26 19.73
CA ALA A 24 -10.25 8.96 20.08
C ALA A 24 -9.61 8.34 21.33
N ARG A 25 -8.34 8.65 21.58
CA ARG A 25 -7.52 8.06 22.65
C ARG A 25 -6.53 9.09 23.20
N MET A 26 -6.14 8.90 24.45
CA MET A 26 -5.05 9.64 25.09
C MET A 26 -3.74 8.85 24.96
N TYR A 27 -2.70 9.47 24.41
CA TYR A 27 -1.38 8.87 24.26
C TYR A 27 -0.50 9.18 25.48
N ASP A 28 0.05 8.12 26.08
CA ASP A 28 1.05 8.23 27.15
C ASP A 28 2.43 8.33 26.52
N ALA A 29 2.97 9.56 26.47
CA ALA A 29 4.30 9.82 25.90
C ALA A 29 5.46 9.24 26.75
N GLY A 30 5.24 8.98 28.04
CA GLY A 30 6.23 8.36 28.92
C GLY A 30 6.34 6.86 28.69
N LEU A 31 5.21 6.19 28.42
CA LEU A 31 5.15 4.75 28.18
C LEU A 31 5.15 4.35 26.70
N GLY A 32 4.99 5.30 25.79
CA GLY A 32 5.01 5.07 24.34
C GLY A 32 3.81 4.25 23.83
N ARG A 33 2.64 4.37 24.46
CA ARG A 33 1.46 3.53 24.21
C ARG A 33 0.14 4.29 24.46
N TRP A 34 -0.98 3.71 24.04
CA TRP A 34 -2.30 4.25 24.42
C TRP A 34 -2.57 4.04 25.91
N PHE A 35 -3.21 5.03 26.53
CA PHE A 35 -3.65 4.94 27.93
C PHE A 35 -4.80 3.95 28.11
N CYS A 36 -5.75 3.92 27.17
CA CYS A 36 -6.87 3.01 27.14
C CYS A 36 -6.66 1.92 26.07
N ALA A 37 -7.37 0.81 26.22
CA ALA A 37 -7.40 -0.24 25.21
C ALA A 37 -8.01 0.32 23.91
N ASP A 38 -7.42 -0.07 22.79
CA ASP A 38 -7.90 0.23 21.45
C ASP A 38 -9.33 -0.34 21.29
N PRO A 39 -10.33 0.50 20.96
CA PRO A 39 -11.67 0.01 20.61
C PRO A 39 -11.64 -1.03 19.48
N GLU A 40 -10.62 -0.96 18.62
CA GLU A 40 -10.36 -1.89 17.51
C GLU A 40 -9.32 -2.97 17.88
N ALA A 41 -9.11 -3.25 19.16
CA ALA A 41 -8.15 -4.28 19.58
C ALA A 41 -8.49 -5.67 19.02
N GLU A 42 -9.77 -5.98 18.83
CA GLU A 42 -10.23 -7.28 18.33
C GLU A 42 -9.88 -7.49 16.85
N SER A 43 -9.81 -6.42 16.05
CA SER A 43 -9.38 -6.50 14.64
C SER A 43 -7.86 -6.62 14.48
N ARG A 44 -7.09 -6.41 15.57
CA ARG A 44 -5.61 -6.44 15.59
C ARG A 44 -5.03 -7.46 16.57
N PHE A 45 -5.45 -8.72 16.49
CA PHE A 45 -5.08 -9.80 17.44
C PHE A 45 -3.57 -10.05 17.64
N VAL A 46 -2.71 -9.66 16.70
CA VAL A 46 -1.24 -9.81 16.80
C VAL A 46 -0.61 -8.68 17.62
N LEU A 47 -1.32 -7.56 17.80
CA LEU A 47 -0.84 -6.38 18.51
C LEU A 47 -1.51 -6.28 19.87
N THR A 48 -0.82 -5.71 20.84
CA THR A 48 -1.42 -5.48 22.15
C THR A 48 -2.54 -4.44 22.00
N PRO A 49 -3.63 -4.52 22.80
CA PRO A 49 -4.68 -3.51 22.80
C PRO A 49 -4.20 -2.08 23.09
N TYR A 50 -2.97 -1.92 23.59
CA TYR A 50 -2.40 -0.62 23.94
C TYR A 50 -1.38 -0.12 22.92
N HIS A 51 -1.16 -0.83 21.81
CA HIS A 51 -0.09 -0.52 20.85
C HIS A 51 -0.28 0.88 20.25
N TYR A 52 0.76 1.70 20.27
CA TYR A 52 0.77 2.98 19.57
C TYR A 52 1.52 2.82 18.25
N CYS A 53 0.91 3.25 17.14
CA CYS A 53 1.56 3.26 15.83
C CYS A 53 2.20 1.90 15.46
N SER A 54 1.53 0.78 15.75
CA SER A 54 2.06 -0.60 15.53
C SER A 54 3.49 -0.81 16.03
N ASN A 55 3.86 -0.17 17.16
CA ASN A 55 5.22 -0.14 17.74
C ASN A 55 6.31 0.49 16.85
N ASN A 56 5.92 1.32 15.88
CA ASN A 56 6.85 2.06 15.03
C ASN A 56 6.53 3.58 14.98
N PRO A 57 6.59 4.28 16.13
CA PRO A 57 6.23 5.70 16.24
C PRO A 57 7.24 6.67 15.61
N LEU A 58 8.39 6.16 15.14
CA LEU A 58 9.37 6.95 14.39
C LEU A 58 8.96 7.15 12.92
N LEU A 59 8.19 6.21 12.37
CA LEU A 59 7.77 6.21 10.96
C LEU A 59 6.26 6.39 10.78
N LEU A 60 5.46 6.06 11.80
CA LEU A 60 4.00 6.08 11.75
C LEU A 60 3.46 7.22 12.62
N VAL A 61 2.54 8.00 12.06
CA VAL A 61 1.76 9.02 12.78
C VAL A 61 0.29 8.70 12.56
N ASP A 62 -0.36 8.15 13.59
CA ASP A 62 -1.80 8.01 13.62
C ASP A 62 -2.43 9.40 13.78
N LYS A 63 -2.86 10.01 12.67
CA LYS A 63 -3.36 11.39 12.67
C LYS A 63 -4.64 11.51 13.48
N ASP A 64 -5.58 10.58 13.35
CA ASP A 64 -6.94 10.73 13.87
C ASP A 64 -7.50 9.47 14.57
N GLY A 65 -6.74 8.37 14.61
CA GLY A 65 -7.14 7.12 15.27
C GLY A 65 -8.19 6.31 14.54
N LYS A 66 -8.40 6.53 13.23
CA LYS A 66 -9.62 6.16 12.52
C LYS A 66 -9.41 5.51 11.14
N TRP A 67 -10.37 4.67 10.78
CA TRP A 67 -10.53 4.02 9.47
C TRP A 67 -11.39 4.86 8.52
N ASP A 68 -11.37 4.54 7.22
CA ASP A 68 -12.16 5.21 6.19
C ASP A 68 -13.25 4.30 5.58
N THR A 69 -14.49 4.79 5.45
CA THR A 69 -15.52 4.10 4.65
C THR A 69 -15.24 4.30 3.16
N HIS A 70 -15.32 3.21 2.38
CA HIS A 70 -15.03 3.19 0.95
C HIS A 70 -16.29 3.01 0.12
N TYR A 71 -16.71 4.05 -0.60
CA TYR A 71 -17.80 3.92 -1.58
C TYR A 71 -17.24 3.48 -2.92
N ILE A 72 -17.81 2.43 -3.50
CA ILE A 72 -17.43 1.89 -4.80
C ILE A 72 -18.60 1.88 -5.79
N ASP A 73 -18.29 1.94 -7.07
CA ASP A 73 -19.26 1.67 -8.14
C ASP A 73 -19.44 0.16 -8.40
N GLN A 74 -20.27 -0.19 -9.38
CA GLN A 74 -20.51 -1.57 -9.81
C GLN A 74 -19.26 -2.30 -10.37
N TYR A 75 -18.19 -1.57 -10.67
CA TYR A 75 -16.93 -2.09 -11.19
C TYR A 75 -15.79 -2.03 -10.17
N ASN A 76 -16.13 -1.82 -8.90
CA ASN A 76 -15.22 -1.67 -7.76
C ASN A 76 -14.29 -0.45 -7.87
N ASN A 77 -14.62 0.55 -8.69
CA ASN A 77 -13.89 1.81 -8.66
C ASN A 77 -14.29 2.56 -7.39
N VAL A 78 -13.31 2.96 -6.59
CA VAL A 78 -13.53 3.84 -5.44
C VAL A 78 -13.97 5.22 -5.94
N ILE A 79 -15.14 5.66 -5.51
CA ILE A 79 -15.76 6.95 -5.88
C ILE A 79 -15.70 7.97 -4.75
N LEU A 80 -15.64 7.53 -3.49
CA LEU A 80 -15.49 8.37 -2.30
C LEU A 80 -14.83 7.60 -1.16
N GLN A 81 -14.02 8.30 -0.37
CA GLN A 81 -13.50 7.84 0.91
C GLN A 81 -13.84 8.88 1.98
N THR A 82 -14.39 8.43 3.10
CA THR A 82 -14.81 9.30 4.22
C THR A 82 -14.05 8.92 5.48
N ASP A 83 -13.76 9.91 6.35
CA ASP A 83 -12.98 9.75 7.58
C ASP A 83 -13.87 9.59 8.81
N ASP A 84 -14.66 8.51 8.86
CA ASP A 84 -15.66 8.31 9.92
C ASP A 84 -15.24 7.30 10.99
N GLY A 85 -14.08 6.66 10.81
CA GLY A 85 -13.58 5.63 11.72
C GLY A 85 -14.04 4.22 11.39
N SER A 86 -14.76 4.00 10.27
CA SER A 86 -15.17 2.66 9.81
C SER A 86 -14.24 2.13 8.73
N ASP A 87 -14.18 0.82 8.52
CA ASP A 87 -13.50 0.14 7.42
C ASP A 87 -14.46 -0.42 6.36
N ASP A 88 -15.75 -0.08 6.49
CA ASP A 88 -16.82 -0.54 5.61
C ASP A 88 -16.57 -0.21 4.13
N VAL A 89 -16.90 -1.16 3.26
CA VAL A 89 -17.01 -0.94 1.82
C VAL A 89 -18.48 -0.92 1.43
N VAL A 90 -18.91 0.15 0.75
CA VAL A 90 -20.31 0.38 0.36
C VAL A 90 -20.42 0.43 -1.15
N ARG A 91 -21.25 -0.44 -1.74
CA ARG A 91 -21.48 -0.44 -3.19
C ARG A 91 -22.65 0.48 -3.52
N VAL A 92 -22.39 1.54 -4.28
CA VAL A 92 -23.44 2.43 -4.76
C VAL A 92 -24.12 1.81 -5.98
N PRO A 93 -25.43 1.51 -5.90
CA PRO A 93 -26.15 0.92 -7.02
C PRO A 93 -26.16 1.86 -8.24
N ALA A 94 -26.06 1.29 -9.44
CA ALA A 94 -25.95 2.06 -10.68
C ALA A 94 -27.14 3.01 -10.89
N GLU A 95 -28.33 2.56 -10.49
CA GLU A 95 -29.59 3.28 -10.53
C GLU A 95 -29.64 4.47 -9.55
N ARG A 96 -28.89 4.42 -8.43
CA ARG A 96 -28.79 5.51 -7.45
C ARG A 96 -27.52 6.36 -7.63
N MET A 97 -26.62 5.98 -8.55
CA MET A 97 -25.33 6.67 -8.76
C MET A 97 -25.48 8.17 -9.06
N SER A 98 -26.43 8.53 -9.92
CA SER A 98 -26.68 9.93 -10.29
C SER A 98 -27.13 10.76 -9.08
N GLU A 99 -27.99 10.19 -8.24
CA GLU A 99 -28.45 10.82 -7.01
C GLU A 99 -27.29 10.98 -6.02
N PHE A 100 -26.55 9.90 -5.77
CA PHE A 100 -25.40 9.92 -4.86
C PHE A 100 -24.36 10.96 -5.27
N LEU A 101 -23.96 10.99 -6.55
CA LEU A 101 -23.02 12.00 -7.08
C LEU A 101 -23.57 13.42 -6.99
N SER A 102 -24.89 13.62 -7.07
CA SER A 102 -25.50 14.94 -6.89
C SER A 102 -25.37 15.42 -5.44
N VAL A 103 -25.59 14.53 -4.47
CA VAL A 103 -25.42 14.83 -3.04
C VAL A 103 -23.95 15.07 -2.71
N LEU A 104 -23.03 14.30 -3.29
CA LEU A 104 -21.59 14.54 -3.12
C LEU A 104 -21.16 15.89 -3.66
N LYS A 105 -21.63 16.29 -4.85
CA LYS A 105 -21.34 17.61 -5.42
C LYS A 105 -21.87 18.73 -4.55
N ALA A 106 -23.06 18.58 -3.98
CA ALA A 106 -23.64 19.55 -3.04
C ALA A 106 -22.87 19.61 -1.72
N SER A 107 -22.37 18.47 -1.23
CA SER A 107 -21.69 18.33 0.06
C SER A 107 -20.18 18.61 -0.01
N ARG A 108 -19.60 18.84 -1.19
CA ARG A 108 -18.14 19.05 -1.38
C ARG A 108 -17.57 20.21 -0.54
N TRP A 109 -18.41 21.18 -0.20
CA TRP A 109 -18.02 22.36 0.58
C TRP A 109 -18.06 22.13 2.09
N ASP A 110 -18.59 20.99 2.53
CA ASP A 110 -18.67 20.57 3.93
C ASP A 110 -18.07 19.17 4.12
N PRO A 111 -16.73 19.07 4.17
CA PRO A 111 -16.04 17.79 4.39
C PRO A 111 -16.41 17.14 5.73
N ALA A 112 -16.74 17.93 6.74
CA ALA A 112 -17.12 17.42 8.06
C ALA A 112 -18.42 16.62 8.00
N ARG A 113 -19.37 17.03 7.15
CA ARG A 113 -20.59 16.25 6.89
C ARG A 113 -20.29 14.90 6.25
N LEU A 114 -19.44 14.85 5.24
CA LEU A 114 -19.06 13.58 4.56
C LEU A 114 -18.35 12.63 5.51
N ASN A 115 -17.51 13.16 6.40
CA ASN A 115 -16.78 12.39 7.42
C ASN A 115 -17.61 12.12 8.69
N SER A 116 -18.87 12.56 8.74
CA SER A 116 -19.73 12.32 9.90
C SER A 116 -20.28 10.90 9.89
N ARG A 117 -20.28 10.24 11.05
CA ARG A 117 -20.84 8.89 11.19
C ARG A 117 -22.31 8.82 10.72
N GLY A 118 -23.12 9.84 11.05
CA GLY A 118 -24.53 9.87 10.63
C GLY A 118 -24.74 9.93 9.11
N TRP A 119 -23.87 10.62 8.36
CA TRP A 119 -23.94 10.62 6.90
C TRP A 119 -23.58 9.25 6.31
N ASN A 120 -22.54 8.61 6.86
CA ASN A 120 -22.10 7.29 6.41
C ASN A 120 -23.14 6.21 6.77
N ASP A 121 -23.66 6.23 7.98
CA ASP A 121 -24.72 5.30 8.44
C ASP A 121 -26.00 5.42 7.59
N TYR A 122 -26.40 6.63 7.20
CA TYR A 122 -27.54 6.81 6.30
C TYR A 122 -27.34 6.10 4.96
N TRP A 123 -26.21 6.36 4.27
CA TRP A 123 -25.96 5.75 2.97
C TRP A 123 -25.68 4.25 3.06
N LYS A 124 -25.06 3.79 4.15
CA LYS A 124 -24.94 2.36 4.46
C LYS A 124 -26.30 1.71 4.65
N GLY A 125 -27.24 2.38 5.31
CA GLY A 125 -28.62 1.90 5.45
C GLY A 125 -29.37 1.84 4.11
N GLU A 126 -29.15 2.81 3.23
CA GLU A 126 -29.77 2.87 1.90
C GLU A 126 -29.24 1.82 0.93
N PHE A 127 -27.92 1.57 0.94
CA PHE A 127 -27.25 0.73 -0.07
C PHE A 127 -26.84 -0.64 0.44
N GLY A 128 -26.65 -0.78 1.76
CA GLY A 128 -26.01 -1.95 2.36
C GLY A 128 -24.49 -1.98 2.15
N LEU A 129 -23.85 -2.98 2.77
CA LEU A 129 -22.44 -3.27 2.54
C LEU A 129 -22.24 -3.91 1.16
N ALA A 130 -21.09 -3.64 0.55
CA ALA A 130 -20.66 -4.34 -0.64
C ALA A 130 -20.41 -5.82 -0.35
N ASP A 131 -20.57 -6.64 -1.38
CA ASP A 131 -20.18 -8.06 -1.42
C ASP A 131 -18.68 -8.29 -1.22
N ILE A 132 -17.87 -7.26 -1.50
CA ILE A 132 -16.43 -7.22 -1.23
C ILE A 132 -16.18 -6.35 0.01
N GLN A 133 -15.61 -6.94 1.06
CA GLN A 133 -15.09 -6.26 2.25
C GLN A 133 -13.61 -6.62 2.41
N PHE A 134 -12.86 -5.79 3.14
CA PHE A 134 -11.49 -6.13 3.48
C PHE A 134 -11.45 -7.23 4.54
N SER A 135 -10.59 -8.22 4.33
CA SER A 135 -10.20 -9.18 5.35
C SER A 135 -9.32 -8.55 6.44
N ALA A 136 -9.22 -9.19 7.60
CA ALA A 136 -8.36 -8.73 8.69
C ALA A 136 -6.89 -8.56 8.24
N GLU A 137 -6.41 -9.44 7.36
CA GLU A 137 -5.07 -9.36 6.80
C GLU A 137 -4.90 -8.20 5.80
N GLU A 138 -5.94 -7.88 5.02
CA GLU A 138 -5.96 -6.72 4.13
C GLU A 138 -5.96 -5.42 4.92
N LEU A 139 -6.78 -5.33 5.96
CA LEU A 139 -6.81 -4.20 6.88
C LEU A 139 -5.45 -4.01 7.56
N PHE A 140 -4.84 -5.09 8.03
CA PHE A 140 -3.49 -5.06 8.57
C PHE A 140 -2.45 -4.57 7.56
N ALA A 141 -2.55 -4.99 6.30
CA ALA A 141 -1.66 -4.54 5.25
C ALA A 141 -1.87 -3.05 4.90
N LEU A 142 -3.11 -2.57 4.94
CA LEU A 142 -3.46 -1.15 4.78
C LEU A 142 -2.89 -0.28 5.90
N ASP A 143 -2.83 -0.81 7.12
CA ASP A 143 -2.23 -0.12 8.28
C ASP A 143 -0.72 0.07 8.19
N MET A 144 -0.05 -0.66 7.29
CA MET A 144 1.39 -0.51 7.07
C MET A 144 1.72 0.71 6.19
N PHE A 145 0.72 1.39 5.62
CA PHE A 145 0.94 2.58 4.79
C PHE A 145 1.02 3.86 5.63
N ASN A 146 2.05 4.67 5.36
CA ASN A 146 2.43 5.81 6.21
C ASN A 146 1.56 7.07 6.04
N SER A 147 0.69 7.13 5.03
CA SER A 147 -0.19 8.27 4.82
C SER A 147 -1.58 7.83 4.40
N LYS A 148 -2.57 8.66 4.73
CA LYS A 148 -3.95 8.47 4.28
C LYS A 148 -4.04 8.29 2.77
N TRP A 149 -3.30 9.10 2.01
CA TRP A 149 -3.30 8.99 0.57
C TRP A 149 -2.71 7.66 0.06
N SER A 150 -1.63 7.17 0.67
CA SER A 150 -1.04 5.87 0.34
C SER A 150 -1.94 4.70 0.71
N ARG A 151 -2.52 4.74 1.91
CA ARG A 151 -3.49 3.76 2.39
C ARG A 151 -4.70 3.72 1.46
N ASN A 152 -5.23 4.87 1.07
CA ASN A 152 -6.37 4.99 0.18
C ASN A 152 -6.08 4.45 -1.22
N ALA A 153 -4.88 4.69 -1.74
CA ALA A 153 -4.45 4.13 -3.01
C ALA A 153 -4.26 2.61 -2.94
N ALA A 154 -3.77 2.10 -1.80
CA ALA A 154 -3.66 0.67 -1.54
C ALA A 154 -5.03 0.00 -1.40
N ALA A 155 -5.97 0.63 -0.70
CA ALA A 155 -7.35 0.17 -0.57
C ALA A 155 -8.04 0.10 -1.94
N ALA A 156 -7.84 1.12 -2.79
CA ALA A 156 -8.33 1.09 -4.17
C ALA A 156 -7.72 -0.03 -5.01
N TYR A 157 -6.46 -0.40 -4.78
CA TYR A 157 -5.82 -1.54 -5.44
C TYR A 157 -6.38 -2.89 -4.96
N LEU A 158 -6.60 -3.06 -3.65
CA LEU A 158 -7.21 -4.27 -3.08
C LEU A 158 -8.64 -4.47 -3.58
N LEU A 159 -9.45 -3.42 -3.62
CA LEU A 159 -10.82 -3.45 -4.14
C LEU A 159 -10.85 -3.71 -5.66
N LYS A 160 -9.85 -3.19 -6.38
CA LYS A 160 -9.74 -3.34 -7.84
C LYS A 160 -8.26 -3.41 -8.28
N PRO A 161 -7.71 -4.63 -8.47
CA PRO A 161 -6.29 -4.84 -8.73
C PRO A 161 -5.93 -4.58 -10.20
N THR A 162 -5.99 -3.31 -10.60
CA THR A 162 -5.55 -2.86 -11.93
C THR A 162 -4.10 -2.37 -11.90
N LEU A 163 -3.45 -2.35 -13.06
CA LEU A 163 -2.11 -1.75 -13.20
C LEU A 163 -2.10 -0.26 -12.83
N GLU A 164 -3.17 0.45 -13.15
CA GLU A 164 -3.33 1.87 -12.80
C GLU A 164 -3.37 2.06 -11.27
N ASN A 165 -4.17 1.26 -10.56
CA ASN A 165 -4.25 1.35 -9.10
C ASN A 165 -2.96 0.87 -8.44
N ALA A 166 -2.29 -0.15 -8.98
CA ALA A 166 -0.97 -0.58 -8.52
C ALA A 166 0.08 0.54 -8.67
N PHE A 167 0.04 1.28 -9.78
CA PHE A 167 0.92 2.43 -9.99
C PHE A 167 0.61 3.57 -9.02
N LYS A 168 -0.66 3.93 -8.82
CA LYS A 168 -1.08 4.95 -7.84
C LYS A 168 -0.67 4.57 -6.41
N MET A 169 -0.80 3.30 -6.03
CA MET A 169 -0.37 2.78 -4.73
C MET A 169 1.15 2.91 -4.55
N GLY A 170 1.95 2.40 -5.50
CA GLY A 170 3.41 2.49 -5.41
C GLY A 170 3.92 3.94 -5.45
N PHE A 171 3.32 4.79 -6.28
CA PHE A 171 3.67 6.20 -6.38
C PHE A 171 3.32 6.99 -5.12
N SER A 172 2.18 6.68 -4.50
CA SER A 172 1.72 7.40 -3.31
C SER A 172 2.50 7.09 -2.05
N GLU A 173 2.94 5.85 -1.87
CA GLU A 173 3.87 5.46 -0.79
C GLU A 173 5.22 6.19 -0.95
N GLY A 174 5.76 6.22 -2.17
CA GLY A 174 7.02 6.90 -2.46
C GLY A 174 6.99 8.43 -2.32
N LEU A 175 5.88 9.07 -2.68
CA LEU A 175 5.70 10.51 -2.48
C LEU A 175 5.38 10.88 -1.01
N SER A 176 4.79 9.98 -0.23
CA SER A 176 4.58 10.21 1.21
C SER A 176 5.89 10.09 2.02
N GLN A 177 6.93 9.50 1.43
CA GLN A 177 8.24 9.25 2.04
C GLN A 177 9.36 10.13 1.45
N TRP A 178 9.13 11.41 1.11
CA TRP A 178 10.21 12.26 0.57
C TRP A 178 11.38 12.46 1.54
N THR A 179 12.39 11.60 1.39
CA THR A 179 13.70 11.95 0.83
C THR A 179 14.14 10.80 -0.08
N ASN A 180 14.19 11.02 -1.40
CA ASN A 180 14.84 10.20 -2.47
C ASN A 180 13.89 9.41 -3.43
N PRO A 181 13.89 9.69 -4.75
CA PRO A 181 13.11 9.00 -5.79
C PRO A 181 13.28 7.47 -5.87
N GLU A 182 14.34 6.90 -5.30
CA GLU A 182 14.55 5.45 -5.27
C GLU A 182 13.84 4.75 -4.12
N LEU A 183 13.42 5.49 -3.09
CA LEU A 183 12.53 4.98 -2.05
C LEU A 183 11.11 4.77 -2.58
N VAL A 184 10.73 5.27 -3.77
CA VAL A 184 9.48 4.89 -4.45
C VAL A 184 9.51 3.41 -4.87
N VAL A 185 10.71 2.89 -5.17
CA VAL A 185 10.97 1.49 -5.54
C VAL A 185 11.37 0.64 -4.33
N THR A 186 11.82 1.27 -3.24
CA THR A 186 12.33 0.63 -2.02
C THR A 186 11.34 0.69 -0.84
N GLY A 187 10.36 1.59 -0.87
CA GLY A 187 9.25 1.76 0.08
C GLY A 187 8.29 0.57 0.07
N LEU A 188 8.31 -0.19 -1.03
CA LEU A 188 7.71 -1.52 -1.25
C LEU A 188 8.01 -2.62 -0.19
N ASN A 189 8.71 -2.34 0.92
CA ASN A 189 9.16 -3.39 1.84
C ASN A 189 8.32 -3.57 3.10
N ALA A 190 7.49 -2.59 3.48
CA ALA A 190 6.59 -2.74 4.62
C ALA A 190 5.16 -3.04 4.13
N GLY A 191 4.52 -2.13 3.39
CA GLY A 191 3.14 -2.31 2.91
C GLY A 191 2.94 -3.45 1.91
N ILE A 192 3.94 -3.70 1.05
CA ILE A 192 3.84 -4.77 0.04
C ILE A 192 4.24 -6.15 0.57
N VAL A 193 4.95 -6.27 1.70
CA VAL A 193 5.12 -7.59 2.34
C VAL A 193 3.79 -8.06 2.94
N GLY A 194 3.03 -7.15 3.57
CA GLY A 194 1.64 -7.41 3.98
C GLY A 194 0.75 -7.75 2.79
N LEU A 195 0.73 -6.91 1.75
CA LEU A 195 -0.07 -7.18 0.54
C LEU A 195 0.40 -8.41 -0.26
N GLN A 196 1.67 -8.78 -0.28
CA GLN A 196 2.15 -10.01 -0.95
C GLN A 196 1.70 -11.27 -0.22
N SER A 197 1.64 -11.23 1.12
CA SER A 197 1.14 -12.34 1.92
C SER A 197 -0.37 -12.56 1.74
N VAL A 198 -1.12 -11.48 1.48
CA VAL A 198 -2.57 -11.50 1.16
C VAL A 198 -2.84 -11.81 -0.32
N ALA A 199 -2.08 -11.21 -1.24
CA ALA A 199 -2.21 -11.41 -2.69
C ALA A 199 -1.90 -12.85 -3.12
N GLY A 200 -1.23 -13.64 -2.26
CA GLY A 200 -1.09 -15.09 -2.42
C GLY A 200 -2.42 -15.84 -2.48
N ARG A 201 -3.56 -15.23 -2.13
CA ARG A 201 -4.90 -15.84 -2.18
C ARG A 201 -5.88 -15.24 -3.20
N MET A 202 -5.58 -14.12 -3.86
CA MET A 202 -6.50 -13.52 -4.85
C MET A 202 -5.78 -13.02 -6.09
N VAL A 203 -5.45 -13.94 -7.01
CA VAL A 203 -5.20 -13.61 -8.43
C VAL A 203 -5.90 -14.66 -9.32
N LYS A 204 -7.20 -14.48 -9.49
CA LYS A 204 -7.91 -14.92 -10.70
C LYS A 204 -8.50 -13.68 -11.36
N GLY A 205 -7.61 -12.87 -11.94
CA GLY A 205 -8.01 -11.66 -12.65
C GLY A 205 -6.85 -10.76 -13.03
N GLY A 206 -6.23 -11.02 -14.19
CA GLY A 206 -5.77 -9.93 -15.05
C GLY A 206 -4.35 -9.36 -14.89
N THR A 207 -3.43 -9.95 -14.13
CA THR A 207 -1.98 -9.67 -14.28
C THR A 207 -1.19 -10.96 -14.10
N GLU A 208 -0.53 -11.43 -15.16
CA GLU A 208 0.33 -12.61 -15.11
C GLU A 208 1.54 -12.33 -14.21
N VAL A 209 1.52 -12.90 -13.00
CA VAL A 209 2.67 -12.91 -12.08
C VAL A 209 3.67 -13.95 -12.59
N PHE A 210 4.91 -13.54 -12.83
CA PHE A 210 5.97 -14.47 -13.24
C PHE A 210 6.15 -15.56 -12.18
N LYS A 211 6.34 -16.80 -12.64
CA LYS A 211 6.86 -17.88 -11.80
C LYS A 211 8.37 -17.70 -11.64
N PHE A 212 8.90 -17.82 -10.43
CA PHE A 212 10.34 -17.73 -10.19
C PHE A 212 10.93 -19.12 -9.93
N GLU A 213 11.84 -19.57 -10.79
CA GLU A 213 12.55 -20.83 -10.60
C GLU A 213 13.64 -20.70 -9.53
N SER A 214 14.20 -21.82 -9.09
CA SER A 214 15.12 -21.94 -7.93
C SER A 214 16.09 -20.77 -7.71
N GLU A 215 16.90 -20.38 -8.72
CA GLU A 215 17.87 -19.28 -8.58
C GLU A 215 17.21 -17.90 -8.51
N ALA A 216 16.24 -17.62 -9.38
CA ALA A 216 15.49 -16.38 -9.34
C ALA A 216 14.70 -16.23 -8.03
N SER A 217 14.13 -17.32 -7.52
CA SER A 217 13.42 -17.37 -6.24
C SER A 217 14.34 -17.05 -5.06
N LYS A 218 15.56 -17.63 -5.03
CA LYS A 218 16.60 -17.28 -4.04
C LYS A 218 16.99 -15.81 -4.09
N HIS A 219 17.10 -15.23 -5.28
CA HIS A 219 17.39 -13.80 -5.42
C HIS A 219 16.22 -12.93 -4.96
N MET A 220 14.97 -13.34 -5.22
CA MET A 220 13.78 -12.64 -4.74
C MET A 220 13.65 -12.67 -3.21
N SER A 221 14.02 -13.77 -2.55
CA SER A 221 14.00 -13.87 -1.09
C SER A 221 15.17 -13.16 -0.40
N THR A 222 16.22 -12.80 -1.15
CA THR A 222 17.38 -12.08 -0.62
C THR A 222 17.21 -10.57 -0.87
N SER A 223 16.94 -9.78 0.17
CA SER A 223 16.72 -8.32 0.06
C SER A 223 17.82 -7.58 -0.73
N ALA A 224 19.09 -7.96 -0.51
CA ALA A 224 20.23 -7.39 -1.23
C ALA A 224 20.31 -7.80 -2.71
N ARG A 225 19.58 -8.82 -3.17
CA ARG A 225 19.61 -9.33 -4.56
C ARG A 225 18.28 -9.20 -5.29
N ARG A 226 17.18 -8.93 -4.58
CA ARG A 226 15.85 -8.79 -5.16
C ARG A 226 15.77 -7.63 -6.15
N VAL A 227 15.03 -7.86 -7.23
CA VAL A 227 14.59 -6.86 -8.21
C VAL A 227 13.06 -6.83 -8.20
N PRO A 228 12.41 -5.65 -8.08
CA PRO A 228 10.95 -5.54 -8.14
C PRO A 228 10.36 -6.16 -9.42
N VAL A 229 9.25 -6.89 -9.28
CA VAL A 229 8.59 -7.62 -10.39
C VAL A 229 8.17 -6.69 -11.53
N GLN A 230 7.84 -5.43 -11.20
CA GLN A 230 7.48 -4.40 -12.16
C GLN A 230 8.65 -4.05 -13.09
N ILE A 231 9.86 -3.91 -12.55
CA ILE A 231 11.07 -3.66 -13.34
C ILE A 231 11.32 -4.86 -14.27
N LEU A 232 11.17 -6.08 -13.75
CA LEU A 232 11.33 -7.29 -14.56
C LEU A 232 10.31 -7.32 -15.73
N ASN A 233 9.05 -7.00 -15.45
CA ASN A 233 7.98 -6.95 -16.45
C ASN A 233 8.23 -5.86 -17.50
N GLU A 234 8.61 -4.67 -17.06
CA GLU A 234 8.89 -3.53 -17.93
C GLU A 234 10.05 -3.84 -18.88
N VAL A 235 11.14 -4.43 -18.37
CA VAL A 235 12.27 -4.85 -19.20
C VAL A 235 11.85 -5.92 -20.20
N ILE A 236 11.12 -6.96 -19.78
CA ILE A 236 10.66 -8.04 -20.67
C ILE A 236 9.72 -7.51 -21.77
N LYS A 237 8.86 -6.54 -21.45
CA LYS A 237 7.92 -5.94 -22.41
C LYS A 237 8.58 -4.96 -23.37
N ASN A 238 9.50 -4.14 -22.88
CA ASN A 238 10.03 -3.00 -23.62
C ASN A 238 11.41 -3.24 -24.25
N THR A 239 12.09 -4.33 -23.89
CA THR A 239 13.38 -4.70 -24.49
C THR A 239 13.26 -5.95 -25.35
N LYS A 240 14.12 -6.03 -26.37
CA LYS A 240 14.15 -7.18 -27.27
C LYS A 240 14.91 -8.33 -26.62
N GLY A 241 14.21 -9.41 -26.31
CA GLY A 241 14.83 -10.66 -25.86
C GLY A 241 15.73 -11.24 -26.95
N ILE A 242 16.93 -11.66 -26.56
CA ILE A 242 17.89 -12.36 -27.41
C ILE A 242 17.98 -13.83 -26.98
N PRO A 243 18.39 -14.76 -27.88
CA PRO A 243 18.61 -16.14 -27.49
C PRO A 243 19.58 -16.26 -26.30
N ASP A 244 19.27 -17.10 -25.32
CA ASP A 244 20.17 -17.36 -24.19
C ASP A 244 21.53 -17.85 -24.71
N PRO A 245 22.65 -17.17 -24.37
CA PRO A 245 23.99 -17.60 -24.78
C PRO A 245 24.35 -19.03 -24.34
N ARG A 246 23.64 -19.58 -23.34
CA ARG A 246 23.82 -20.96 -22.86
C ARG A 246 23.00 -22.00 -23.65
N GLY A 247 22.24 -21.58 -24.65
CA GLY A 247 21.46 -22.45 -25.52
C GLY A 247 20.14 -22.96 -24.92
N SER A 248 19.63 -22.32 -23.86
CA SER A 248 18.31 -22.68 -23.34
C SER A 248 17.19 -22.13 -24.24
N LYS A 249 15.97 -22.64 -24.02
CA LYS A 249 14.74 -22.16 -24.70
C LYS A 249 14.28 -20.78 -24.22
N ALA A 250 14.85 -20.27 -23.12
CA ALA A 250 14.51 -18.98 -22.57
C ALA A 250 15.20 -17.85 -23.33
N LEU A 251 14.62 -16.65 -23.28
CA LEU A 251 15.19 -15.45 -23.86
C LEU A 251 15.90 -14.63 -22.77
N MET A 252 17.05 -14.07 -23.13
CA MET A 252 17.81 -13.16 -22.30
C MET A 252 17.45 -11.72 -22.64
N TYR A 253 17.16 -10.94 -21.61
CA TYR A 253 16.85 -9.52 -21.71
C TYR A 253 17.90 -8.73 -20.94
N TYR A 254 18.27 -7.57 -21.48
CA TYR A 254 19.26 -6.68 -20.88
C TYR A 254 18.71 -5.27 -20.80
N SER A 255 18.87 -4.62 -19.65
CA SER A 255 18.54 -3.22 -19.45
C SER A 255 19.41 -2.62 -18.35
N THR A 256 19.27 -1.33 -18.09
CA THR A 256 19.80 -0.70 -16.89
C THR A 256 18.68 -0.56 -15.85
N MET A 257 19.06 -0.55 -14.58
CA MET A 257 18.17 -0.25 -13.46
C MET A 257 18.88 0.68 -12.47
N ILE A 258 18.11 1.44 -11.72
CA ILE A 258 18.61 2.37 -10.71
C ILE A 258 18.28 1.80 -9.32
N LYS A 259 19.27 1.78 -8.42
CA LYS A 259 19.15 1.33 -7.03
C LYS A 259 20.12 2.09 -6.13
N ASN A 260 19.64 2.74 -5.07
CA ASN A 260 20.44 3.45 -4.05
C ASN A 260 21.49 4.48 -4.60
N GLY A 261 21.10 5.27 -5.58
CA GLY A 261 21.71 6.40 -6.26
C GLY A 261 22.48 5.96 -7.49
N LYS A 262 22.50 4.64 -7.74
CA LYS A 262 23.52 3.99 -8.55
C LYS A 262 22.86 3.20 -9.66
N THR A 263 23.37 3.39 -10.86
CA THR A 263 22.96 2.62 -12.03
C THR A 263 23.64 1.25 -12.00
N TYR A 264 22.87 0.21 -12.35
CA TYR A 264 23.34 -1.15 -12.51
C TYR A 264 22.86 -1.69 -13.86
N ASN A 265 23.68 -2.55 -14.46
CA ASN A 265 23.25 -3.39 -15.56
C ASN A 265 22.40 -4.53 -15.00
N LEU A 266 21.31 -4.87 -15.66
CA LEU A 266 20.36 -5.91 -15.32
C LEU A 266 20.24 -6.91 -16.47
N GLU A 267 20.35 -8.21 -16.16
CA GLU A 267 20.00 -9.31 -17.06
C GLU A 267 18.83 -10.10 -16.49
N ILE A 268 17.98 -10.60 -17.37
CA ILE A 268 16.81 -11.43 -17.03
C ILE A 268 16.74 -12.59 -18.02
N LEU A 269 16.70 -13.81 -17.52
CA LEU A 269 16.41 -15.00 -18.30
C LEU A 269 14.94 -15.39 -18.11
N TYR A 270 14.14 -15.28 -19.16
CA TYR A 270 12.70 -15.48 -19.13
C TYR A 270 12.24 -16.52 -20.15
N ASP A 271 11.52 -17.55 -19.68
CA ASP A 271 10.85 -18.55 -20.52
C ASP A 271 9.39 -18.15 -20.75
N LYS A 272 9.10 -17.70 -21.97
CA LYS A 272 7.76 -17.27 -22.37
C LYS A 272 6.73 -18.40 -22.34
N ALA A 273 7.14 -19.66 -22.55
CA ALA A 273 6.20 -20.78 -22.62
C ALA A 273 5.66 -21.16 -21.24
N SER A 274 6.50 -21.08 -20.20
CA SER A 274 6.12 -21.38 -18.82
C SER A 274 5.69 -20.14 -18.02
N ASN A 275 5.89 -18.95 -18.59
CA ASN A 275 5.80 -17.66 -17.91
C ASN A 275 6.68 -17.62 -16.65
N SER A 276 7.91 -18.15 -16.77
CA SER A 276 8.84 -18.28 -15.65
C SER A 276 10.09 -17.42 -15.87
N ILE A 277 10.51 -16.69 -14.85
CA ILE A 277 11.84 -16.09 -14.75
C ILE A 277 12.76 -17.12 -14.10
N TRP A 278 13.76 -17.55 -14.86
CA TRP A 278 14.69 -18.58 -14.43
C TRP A 278 15.88 -17.99 -13.67
N HIS A 279 16.28 -16.79 -14.06
CA HIS A 279 17.41 -16.08 -13.49
C HIS A 279 17.26 -14.58 -13.70
N PHE A 280 17.73 -13.80 -12.75
CA PHE A 280 18.02 -12.39 -12.98
C PHE A 280 19.23 -12.00 -12.13
N LYS A 281 19.98 -11.00 -12.61
CA LYS A 281 21.15 -10.48 -11.91
C LYS A 281 21.36 -9.04 -12.29
N TYR A 282 21.80 -8.25 -11.31
CA TYR A 282 22.25 -6.90 -11.57
C TYR A 282 23.65 -6.65 -11.01
N THR A 283 24.43 -5.81 -11.69
CA THR A 283 25.84 -5.53 -11.38
C THR A 283 26.29 -4.23 -12.05
N ARG A 284 27.35 -3.59 -11.53
CA ARG A 284 28.01 -2.46 -12.21
C ARG A 284 29.06 -2.91 -13.22
N LYS A 285 29.41 -4.20 -13.22
CA LYS A 285 30.28 -4.81 -14.24
C LYS A 285 29.56 -4.87 -15.60
N ALA A 286 30.32 -5.03 -16.67
CA ALA A 286 29.74 -5.34 -17.99
C ALA A 286 28.85 -6.60 -17.91
N LEU A 287 27.75 -6.60 -18.65
CA LEU A 287 26.73 -7.66 -18.59
C LEU A 287 26.08 -7.80 -19.98
N GLY A 288 26.36 -8.91 -20.66
CA GLY A 288 25.95 -9.11 -22.05
C GLY A 288 26.40 -7.94 -22.95
N PRO A 289 25.48 -7.28 -23.68
CA PRO A 289 25.81 -6.13 -24.55
C PRO A 289 26.04 -4.82 -23.76
N LEU A 290 25.78 -4.78 -22.46
CA LEU A 290 25.86 -3.57 -21.66
C LEU A 290 27.32 -3.30 -21.20
N PRO A 291 27.86 -2.09 -21.43
CA PRO A 291 29.21 -1.74 -21.00
C PRO A 291 29.31 -1.64 -19.47
N ILE A 292 30.53 -1.54 -18.95
CA ILE A 292 30.75 -1.30 -17.52
C ILE A 292 30.18 0.06 -17.10
N ILE A 293 29.54 0.12 -15.92
CA ILE A 293 29.04 1.37 -15.33
C ILE A 293 30.08 1.87 -14.33
N GLN A 294 30.63 3.06 -14.59
CA GLN A 294 31.58 3.76 -13.73
C GLN A 294 30.93 4.21 -12.42
#